data_AF-A0A2E3U8D4-F1
#
_entry.id   AF-A0A2E3U8D4-F1
#
_cell.length_a   1.000
_cell.length_b   1.000
_cell.length_c   1.000
_cell.angle_alpha   90.00
_cell.angle_beta   90.00
_cell.angle_gamma   90.00
#
_symmetry.space_group_name_H-M   'P 1'
#
loop_
_entity.id
_entity.type
_entity.pdbx_description
1 polymer ?
#
loop_
_entity_poly.entity_id
_entity_poly.type
_entity_poly.pdbx_seq_one_letter_code
_entity_poly.pdbx_strand_id
1 'polypeptide(L)'
;MLDPLLTIVIATSLALLFLLAARHKLSAHRRFEAQLAAYRLLPDSLISPAARVLPWLEIAVAISLLFAITRPVGALLAATLLATYALAMGINLSRGRSQIDCGCGDTPQPLSGLLLLRNCVLAIGALLLLAPVATRPLNMVDMLFAVLFVAACSLSYTMFEQLSRNHTLLTDKE
;
A
#
# COMPACT_ATOMS: atom_id res chain seq x y z
N MET A 1 22.95 7.16 -6.86
CA MET A 1 22.71 7.53 -5.45
C MET A 1 21.39 8.28 -5.39
N LEU A 2 20.53 7.97 -4.41
CA LEU A 2 19.22 8.63 -4.27
C LEU A 2 19.37 9.95 -3.51
N ASP A 3 18.60 10.98 -3.89
CA ASP A 3 18.55 12.22 -3.11
C ASP A 3 17.88 11.96 -1.73
N PRO A 4 18.41 12.53 -0.63
CA PRO A 4 17.80 12.38 0.70
C PRO A 4 16.35 12.84 0.77
N LEU A 5 15.96 13.89 0.03
CA LEU A 5 14.59 14.38 -0.02
C LEU A 5 13.65 13.33 -0.61
N LEU A 6 14.06 12.74 -1.74
CA LEU A 6 13.28 11.69 -2.40
C LEU A 6 13.13 10.47 -1.49
N THR A 7 14.19 10.12 -0.76
CA THR A 7 14.17 9.02 0.23
C THR A 7 13.15 9.28 1.33
N ILE A 8 13.12 10.49 1.90
CA ILE A 8 12.15 10.88 2.93
C ILE A 8 10.74 10.82 2.36
N VAL A 9 10.50 11.45 1.21
CA VAL A 9 9.18 11.50 0.56
C VAL A 9 8.62 10.10 0.31
N ILE A 10 9.42 9.19 -0.28
CA ILE A 10 8.98 7.82 -0.56
C ILE A 10 8.70 7.09 0.75
N ALA A 11 9.61 7.15 1.73
CA ALA A 11 9.46 6.45 2.99
C ALA A 11 8.23 6.92 3.78
N THR A 12 8.01 8.23 3.89
CA THR A 12 6.86 8.79 4.61
C THR A 12 5.55 8.53 3.88
N SER A 13 5.53 8.59 2.54
CA SER A 13 4.33 8.29 1.77
C SER A 13 3.92 6.81 1.90
N LEU A 14 4.88 5.89 1.81
CA LEU A 14 4.62 4.47 2.04
C LEU A 14 4.20 4.18 3.48
N ALA A 15 4.86 4.80 4.47
CA ALA A 15 4.47 4.67 5.87
C ALA A 15 3.03 5.15 6.11
N LEU A 16 2.64 6.29 5.54
CA LEU A 16 1.28 6.81 5.64
C LEU A 16 0.28 5.85 4.99
N LEU A 17 0.59 5.32 3.80
CA LEU A 17 -0.25 4.35 3.10
C LEU A 17 -0.50 3.10 3.96
N PHE A 18 0.55 2.51 4.52
CA PHE A 18 0.41 1.32 5.38
C PHE A 18 -0.35 1.62 6.68
N LEU A 19 -0.15 2.79 7.29
CA LEU A 19 -0.91 3.19 8.48
C LEU A 19 -2.40 3.36 8.19
N LEU A 20 -2.75 3.97 7.05
CA LEU A 20 -4.14 4.12 6.61
C LEU A 20 -4.78 2.75 6.32
N ALA A 21 -4.07 1.87 5.60
CA ALA A 21 -4.53 0.51 5.33
C ALA A 21 -4.75 -0.29 6.63
N ALA A 22 -3.80 -0.23 7.56
CA ALA A 22 -3.90 -0.91 8.85
C ALA A 22 -5.09 -0.38 9.67
N ARG A 23 -5.25 0.95 9.73
CA ARG A 23 -6.36 1.59 10.44
C ARG A 23 -7.70 1.11 9.89
N HIS A 24 -7.85 1.02 8.57
CA HIS A 24 -9.07 0.53 7.93
C HIS A 24 -9.35 -0.93 8.28
N LYS A 25 -8.33 -1.79 8.24
CA LYS A 25 -8.48 -3.22 8.56
C LYS A 25 -8.75 -3.47 10.04
N LEU A 26 -8.27 -2.61 10.93
CA LEU A 26 -8.58 -2.66 12.36
C LEU A 26 -10.01 -2.18 12.65
N SER A 27 -10.47 -1.10 12.01
CA SER A 27 -11.83 -0.56 12.22
C SER A 27 -12.91 -1.46 11.64
N ALA A 28 -12.64 -2.09 10.50
CA ALA A 28 -13.56 -2.98 9.79
C ALA A 28 -13.08 -4.44 9.75
N HIS A 29 -12.55 -4.96 10.87
CA HIS A 29 -11.93 -6.28 10.93
C HIS A 29 -12.77 -7.43 10.35
N ARG A 30 -14.06 -7.53 10.71
CA ARG A 30 -14.97 -8.57 10.19
C ARG A 30 -15.11 -8.50 8.67
N ARG A 31 -15.12 -7.28 8.13
CA ARG A 31 -15.20 -7.05 6.69
C ARG A 31 -13.90 -7.48 6.02
N PHE A 32 -12.75 -7.13 6.60
CA PHE A 32 -11.45 -7.56 6.07
C PHE A 32 -11.28 -9.09 6.11
N GLU A 33 -11.76 -9.76 7.16
CA GLU A 33 -11.77 -11.22 7.26
C GLU A 33 -12.62 -11.85 6.13
N ALA A 34 -13.83 -11.31 5.89
CA ALA A 34 -14.68 -11.76 4.78
C ALA A 34 -14.06 -11.50 3.41
N GLN A 35 -13.37 -10.36 3.23
CA GLN A 35 -12.61 -10.06 2.01
C GLN A 35 -11.51 -11.11 1.81
N LEU A 36 -10.69 -11.38 2.83
CA LEU A 36 -9.60 -12.35 2.75
C LEU A 36 -10.12 -13.77 2.43
N ALA A 37 -11.27 -14.16 2.99
CA ALA A 37 -11.95 -15.39 2.62
C ALA A 37 -12.36 -15.43 1.15
N ALA A 38 -12.85 -14.31 0.60
CA ALA A 38 -13.27 -14.22 -0.79
C ALA A 38 -12.11 -14.46 -1.78
N TYR A 39 -10.86 -14.16 -1.41
CA TYR A 39 -9.69 -14.44 -2.26
C TYR A 39 -9.47 -15.94 -2.51
N ARG A 40 -9.96 -16.84 -1.63
CA ARG A 40 -9.78 -18.31 -1.74
C ARG A 40 -8.31 -18.71 -1.98
N LEU A 41 -7.39 -18.07 -1.26
CA LEU A 41 -5.95 -18.34 -1.30
C LEU A 41 -5.44 -19.00 -0.01
N LEU A 42 -6.12 -18.76 1.12
CA LEU A 42 -5.79 -19.35 2.41
C LEU A 42 -6.86 -20.37 2.80
N PRO A 43 -6.50 -21.42 3.58
CA PRO A 43 -7.47 -22.31 4.19
C PRO A 43 -8.26 -21.58 5.29
N ASP A 44 -9.49 -22.02 5.54
CA ASP A 44 -10.43 -21.34 6.45
C ASP A 44 -9.87 -21.12 7.86
N SER A 45 -9.06 -22.05 8.35
CA SER A 45 -8.40 -21.96 9.67
C SER A 45 -7.36 -20.84 9.75
N LEU A 46 -6.77 -20.41 8.63
CA LEU A 46 -5.75 -19.37 8.58
C LEU A 46 -6.33 -17.98 8.27
N ILE A 47 -7.59 -17.87 7.87
CA ILE A 47 -8.20 -16.58 7.50
C ILE A 47 -8.25 -15.64 8.71
N SER A 48 -8.83 -16.10 9.84
CA SER A 48 -8.96 -15.30 11.05
C SER A 48 -7.60 -14.85 11.65
N PRO A 49 -6.58 -15.72 11.81
CA PRO A 49 -5.28 -15.28 12.29
C PRO A 49 -4.59 -14.34 11.29
N ALA A 50 -4.68 -14.59 9.98
CA ALA A 50 -4.10 -13.69 8.97
C ALA A 50 -4.77 -12.31 8.99
N ALA A 51 -6.10 -12.26 9.11
CA ALA A 51 -6.87 -11.02 9.22
C ALA A 51 -6.49 -10.19 10.46
N ARG A 52 -6.03 -10.85 11.53
CA ARG A 52 -5.56 -10.20 12.76
C ARG A 52 -4.11 -9.76 12.67
N VAL A 53 -3.23 -10.57 12.08
CA VAL A 53 -1.78 -10.31 12.03
C VAL A 53 -1.41 -9.28 10.96
N LEU A 54 -2.07 -9.29 9.81
CA LEU A 54 -1.75 -8.41 8.68
C LEU A 54 -1.74 -6.90 9.06
N PRO A 55 -2.74 -6.36 9.78
CA PRO A 55 -2.71 -4.94 10.18
C PRO A 55 -1.53 -4.59 11.08
N TRP A 56 -1.11 -5.51 11.96
CA TRP A 56 0.08 -5.30 12.80
C TRP A 56 1.37 -5.33 11.99
N LEU A 57 1.45 -6.19 10.98
CA LEU A 57 2.57 -6.19 10.03
C LEU A 57 2.64 -4.88 9.26
N GLU A 58 1.51 -4.34 8.81
CA GLU A 58 1.46 -3.04 8.12
C GLU A 58 1.94 -1.90 9.01
N ILE A 59 1.53 -1.87 10.29
CA ILE A 59 2.02 -0.89 11.27
C ILE A 59 3.53 -1.04 11.49
N ALA A 60 4.01 -2.27 11.66
CA ALA A 60 5.44 -2.54 11.85
C ALA A 60 6.27 -2.07 10.65
N VAL A 61 5.78 -2.33 9.43
CA VAL A 61 6.38 -1.83 8.18
C VAL A 61 6.41 -0.31 8.18
N ALA A 62 5.29 0.35 8.46
CA ALA A 62 5.23 1.81 8.48
C ALA A 62 6.23 2.42 9.46
N ILE A 63 6.28 1.93 10.70
CA ILE A 63 7.20 2.40 11.74
C ILE A 63 8.65 2.19 11.28
N SER A 64 8.97 1.00 10.74
CA SER A 64 10.33 0.67 10.31
C SER A 64 10.85 1.55 9.16
N LEU A 65 9.96 2.06 8.29
CA LEU A 65 10.31 2.97 7.20
C LEU A 65 10.69 4.39 7.68
N LEU A 66 10.13 4.82 8.81
CA LEU A 66 10.34 6.18 9.34
C LEU A 66 11.76 6.37 9.89
N PHE A 67 12.33 5.34 10.53
CA PHE A 67 13.68 5.43 11.09
C PHE A 67 14.74 5.02 10.08
N ALA A 68 15.75 5.87 9.86
CA ALA A 68 16.82 5.63 8.90
C ALA A 68 17.57 4.30 9.13
N ILE A 69 17.74 3.89 10.40
CA ILE A 69 18.44 2.66 10.80
C ILE A 69 17.65 1.41 10.36
N THR A 70 16.32 1.41 10.53
CA THR A 70 15.46 0.26 10.22
C THR A 70 14.89 0.30 8.80
N ARG A 71 15.04 1.42 8.10
CA ARG A 71 14.45 1.65 6.77
C ARG A 71 14.79 0.57 5.74
N PRO A 72 16.01 0.02 5.65
CA PRO A 72 16.29 -1.05 4.69
C PRO A 72 15.44 -2.31 4.93
N VAL A 73 15.27 -2.68 6.21
CA VAL A 73 14.41 -3.80 6.60
C VAL A 73 12.94 -3.47 6.29
N GLY A 74 12.50 -2.26 6.63
CA GLY A 74 11.16 -1.78 6.32
C GLY A 74 10.84 -1.76 4.83
N ALA A 75 11.80 -1.38 3.99
CA ALA A 75 11.70 -1.36 2.55
C ALA A 75 11.50 -2.77 1.97
N LEU A 76 12.28 -3.75 2.44
CA LEU A 76 12.12 -5.15 2.05
C LEU A 76 10.76 -5.70 2.49
N LEU A 77 10.34 -5.43 3.72
CA LEU A 77 9.03 -5.88 4.21
C LEU A 77 7.87 -5.22 3.45
N ALA A 78 7.97 -3.92 3.17
CA ALA A 78 7.00 -3.18 2.36
C ALA A 78 6.87 -3.76 0.96
N ALA A 79 7.99 -3.94 0.26
CA ALA A 79 8.02 -4.54 -1.07
C ALA A 79 7.42 -5.95 -1.07
N THR A 80 7.77 -6.77 -0.07
CA THR A 80 7.25 -8.13 0.08
C THR A 80 5.74 -8.14 0.30
N LEU A 81 5.23 -7.26 1.17
CA LEU A 81 3.80 -7.19 1.48
C LEU A 81 3.00 -6.69 0.27
N LEU A 82 3.47 -5.64 -0.41
CA LEU A 82 2.87 -5.13 -1.64
C LEU A 82 2.89 -6.17 -2.77
N ALA A 83 3.99 -6.90 -2.93
CA ALA A 83 4.08 -7.99 -3.90
C ALA A 83 3.12 -9.14 -3.57
N THR A 84 2.95 -9.46 -2.29
CA THR A 84 1.98 -10.48 -1.83
C THR A 84 0.55 -10.06 -2.16
N TYR A 85 0.19 -8.80 -1.91
CA TYR A 85 -1.11 -8.26 -2.32
C TYR A 85 -1.26 -8.25 -3.85
N ALA A 86 -0.26 -7.79 -4.58
CA ALA A 86 -0.25 -7.81 -6.04
C ALA A 86 -0.48 -9.23 -6.59
N LEU A 87 0.23 -10.23 -6.06
CA LEU A 87 0.09 -11.62 -6.47
C LEU A 87 -1.31 -12.16 -6.16
N ALA A 88 -1.84 -11.89 -4.96
CA ALA A 88 -3.17 -12.32 -4.54
C ALA A 88 -4.27 -11.74 -5.45
N MET A 89 -4.15 -10.47 -5.82
CA MET A 89 -5.04 -9.81 -6.78
C MET A 89 -4.89 -10.40 -8.19
N GLY A 90 -3.65 -10.56 -8.66
CA GLY A 90 -3.34 -11.11 -9.99
C GLY A 90 -3.91 -12.51 -10.20
N ILE A 91 -3.79 -13.40 -9.20
CA ILE A 91 -4.37 -14.75 -9.25
C ILE A 91 -5.90 -14.70 -9.35
N ASN A 92 -6.56 -13.78 -8.64
CA ASN A 92 -8.02 -13.68 -8.69
C ASN A 92 -8.50 -13.01 -9.99
N LEU A 93 -7.77 -12.03 -10.50
CA LEU A 93 -8.03 -11.45 -11.83
C LEU A 93 -7.89 -12.49 -12.94
N SER A 94 -6.85 -13.33 -12.90
CA SER A 94 -6.69 -14.41 -13.89
C SER A 94 -7.76 -15.50 -13.79
N ARG A 95 -8.46 -15.60 -12.65
CA ARG A 95 -9.63 -16.46 -12.44
C ARG A 95 -10.96 -15.79 -12.83
N GLY A 96 -10.92 -14.57 -13.39
CA GLY A 96 -12.12 -13.79 -13.74
C GLY A 96 -12.88 -13.23 -12.53
N ARG A 97 -12.26 -13.17 -11.35
CA ARG A 97 -12.90 -12.74 -10.10
C ARG A 97 -12.55 -11.28 -9.78
N SER A 98 -13.04 -10.35 -10.60
CA SER A 98 -12.83 -8.91 -10.41
C SER A 98 -13.70 -8.29 -9.31
N GLN A 99 -14.85 -8.90 -8.99
CA GLN A 99 -15.82 -8.39 -8.02
C GLN A 99 -15.40 -8.54 -6.53
N ILE A 100 -14.13 -8.82 -6.27
CA ILE A 100 -13.56 -8.92 -4.93
C ILE A 100 -13.05 -7.54 -4.52
N ASP A 101 -13.22 -7.18 -3.26
CA ASP A 101 -12.70 -5.93 -2.71
C ASP A 101 -11.18 -6.01 -2.47
N CYS A 102 -10.43 -5.00 -2.91
CA CYS A 102 -8.98 -4.92 -2.73
C CYS A 102 -8.57 -4.85 -1.24
N GLY A 103 -9.42 -4.30 -0.37
CA GLY A 103 -9.19 -4.24 1.09
C GLY A 103 -7.99 -3.38 1.53
N CYS A 104 -7.30 -2.71 0.59
CA CYS A 104 -6.17 -1.82 0.86
C CYS A 104 -6.57 -0.34 1.03
N GLY A 105 -7.81 0.02 0.68
CA GLY A 105 -8.34 1.38 0.77
C GLY A 105 -9.60 1.46 1.63
N ASP A 106 -10.02 2.68 1.96
CA ASP A 106 -11.15 2.93 2.88
C ASP A 106 -12.53 2.56 2.32
N THR A 107 -12.67 2.54 0.99
CA THR A 107 -13.95 2.26 0.33
C THR A 107 -13.89 0.97 -0.47
N PRO A 108 -14.98 0.18 -0.49
CA PRO A 108 -15.05 -0.99 -1.35
C PRO A 108 -14.72 -0.65 -2.79
N GLN A 109 -13.78 -1.39 -3.37
CA GLN A 109 -13.47 -1.24 -4.78
C GLN A 109 -13.12 -2.59 -5.41
N PRO A 110 -13.75 -2.93 -6.55
CA PRO A 110 -13.48 -4.19 -7.23
C PRO A 110 -12.02 -4.23 -7.72
N LEU A 111 -11.47 -5.43 -7.78
CA LEU A 111 -10.16 -5.69 -8.34
C LEU A 111 -10.09 -5.23 -9.80
N SER A 112 -9.09 -4.42 -10.09
CA SER A 112 -8.80 -3.93 -11.43
C SER A 112 -7.30 -4.04 -11.72
N GLY A 113 -6.94 -4.13 -13.00
CA GLY A 113 -5.53 -4.10 -13.42
C GLY A 113 -4.81 -2.81 -12.99
N LEU A 114 -5.56 -1.72 -12.80
CA LEU A 114 -5.04 -0.45 -12.32
C LEU A 114 -4.57 -0.52 -10.85
N LEU A 115 -5.32 -1.21 -9.98
CA LEU A 115 -4.92 -1.47 -8.59
C LEU A 115 -3.70 -2.39 -8.51
N LEU A 116 -3.59 -3.36 -9.42
CA LEU A 116 -2.41 -4.21 -9.55
C LEU A 116 -1.18 -3.38 -9.93
N LEU A 117 -1.29 -2.56 -10.97
CA LEU A 117 -0.21 -1.66 -11.42
C LEU A 117 0.24 -0.73 -10.28
N ARG A 118 -0.71 -0.15 -9.55
CA ARG A 118 -0.43 0.71 -8.39
C ARG A 118 0.44 0.00 -7.36
N ASN A 119 0.07 -1.21 -6.94
CA ASN A 119 0.85 -1.97 -5.95
C ASN A 119 2.24 -2.34 -6.48
N CYS A 120 2.38 -2.65 -7.77
CA CYS A 120 3.69 -2.88 -8.39
C CYS A 120 4.57 -1.62 -8.36
N VAL A 121 4.02 -0.45 -8.70
CA VAL A 121 4.76 0.82 -8.66
C VAL A 121 5.20 1.16 -7.22
N LEU A 122 4.32 0.97 -6.24
CA LEU A 122 4.65 1.18 -4.83
C LEU A 122 5.73 0.20 -4.34
N ALA A 123 5.69 -1.05 -4.78
CA ALA A 123 6.72 -2.05 -4.44
C ALA A 123 8.08 -1.66 -5.02
N ILE A 124 8.13 -1.18 -6.27
CA ILE A 124 9.35 -0.64 -6.87
C ILE A 124 9.85 0.58 -6.08
N GLY A 125 8.94 1.48 -5.69
CA GLY A 125 9.25 2.62 -4.82
C GLY A 125 9.88 2.19 -3.49
N ALA A 126 9.36 1.13 -2.87
CA ALA A 126 9.93 0.56 -1.65
C ALA A 126 11.36 0.03 -1.91
N LEU A 127 11.58 -0.71 -3.00
CA LEU A 127 12.91 -1.22 -3.36
C LEU A 127 13.93 -0.12 -3.64
N LEU A 128 13.51 1.03 -4.19
CA LEU A 128 14.39 2.18 -4.39
C LEU A 128 15.00 2.71 -3.08
N LEU A 129 14.34 2.52 -1.94
CA LEU A 129 14.87 2.91 -0.63
C LEU A 129 16.11 2.09 -0.19
N LEU A 130 16.42 0.99 -0.87
CA LEU A 130 17.64 0.21 -0.65
C LEU A 130 18.86 0.78 -1.38
N ALA A 131 18.65 1.73 -2.29
CA ALA A 131 19.75 2.35 -3.03
C ALA A 131 20.59 3.27 -2.10
N PRO A 132 21.91 3.40 -2.34
CA PRO A 132 22.76 4.27 -1.55
C PRO A 132 22.30 5.73 -1.64
N VAL A 133 22.14 6.37 -0.48
CA VAL A 133 21.68 7.76 -0.34
C VAL A 133 22.86 8.72 -0.52
N ALA A 134 22.66 9.78 -1.30
CA ALA A 134 23.64 10.84 -1.49
C ALA A 134 23.83 11.65 -0.19
N THR A 135 25.06 12.04 0.11
CA THR A 135 25.37 12.90 1.27
C THR A 135 25.11 14.36 0.93
N ARG A 136 23.83 14.75 0.93
CA ARG A 136 23.38 16.13 0.75
C ARG A 136 22.77 16.64 2.07
N PRO A 137 23.19 17.80 2.61
CA PRO A 137 22.57 18.36 3.80
C PRO A 137 21.13 18.78 3.50
N LEU A 138 20.22 18.40 4.40
CA LEU A 138 18.81 18.80 4.35
C LEU A 138 18.63 20.10 5.13
N ASN A 139 18.05 21.10 4.48
CA ASN A 139 17.70 22.38 5.10
C ASN A 139 16.19 22.45 5.40
N MET A 140 15.77 23.50 6.12
CA MET A 140 14.36 23.72 6.47
C MET A 140 13.45 23.81 5.23
N VAL A 141 13.96 24.38 4.14
CA VAL A 141 13.25 24.46 2.85
C VAL A 141 12.99 23.06 2.29
N ASP A 142 13.97 22.16 2.34
CA ASP A 142 13.80 20.77 1.89
C ASP A 142 12.71 20.05 2.71
N MET A 143 12.66 20.29 4.03
CA MET A 143 11.63 19.71 4.90
C MET A 143 10.23 20.24 4.57
N LEU A 144 10.09 21.54 4.29
CA LEU A 144 8.82 22.12 3.83
C LEU A 144 8.38 21.50 2.50
N PHE A 145 9.30 21.37 1.54
CA PHE A 145 9.02 20.68 0.28
C PHE A 145 8.62 19.23 0.48
N ALA A 146 9.28 18.50 1.37
CA ALA A 146 8.93 17.12 1.70
C ALA A 146 7.48 17.04 2.20
N VAL A 147 7.08 17.89 3.15
CA VAL A 147 5.73 17.91 3.71
C VAL A 147 4.70 18.24 2.65
N LEU A 148 4.92 19.30 1.86
CA LEU A 148 4.00 19.70 0.79
C LEU A 148 3.87 18.61 -0.28
N PHE A 149 4.98 17.96 -0.65
CA PHE A 149 4.99 16.92 -1.65
C PHE A 149 4.28 15.65 -1.16
N VAL A 150 4.49 15.24 0.10
CA VAL A 150 3.77 14.12 0.72
C VAL A 150 2.27 14.42 0.79
N ALA A 151 1.89 15.64 1.14
CA ALA A 151 0.49 16.06 1.15
C ALA A 151 -0.12 16.00 -0.26
N ALA A 152 0.60 16.51 -1.28
CA ALA A 152 0.18 16.44 -2.67
C ALA A 152 0.03 14.99 -3.15
N CYS A 153 1.01 14.12 -2.88
CA CYS A 153 0.93 12.69 -3.20
C CYS A 153 -0.26 12.01 -2.52
N SER A 154 -0.55 12.36 -1.26
CA SER A 154 -1.68 11.81 -0.51
C SER A 154 -3.02 12.23 -1.14
N LEU A 155 -3.15 13.50 -1.54
CA LEU A 155 -4.33 14.00 -2.26
C LEU A 155 -4.47 13.36 -3.64
N SER A 156 -3.38 13.22 -4.39
CA SER A 156 -3.41 12.52 -5.68
C SER A 156 -3.80 11.05 -5.51
N TYR A 157 -3.32 10.39 -4.45
CA TYR A 157 -3.69 9.01 -4.13
C TYR A 157 -5.20 8.88 -3.87
N THR A 158 -5.78 9.76 -3.05
CA THR A 158 -7.23 9.71 -2.78
C THR A 158 -8.05 10.04 -4.02
N MET A 159 -7.62 11.00 -4.83
CA MET A 159 -8.26 11.30 -6.12
C MET A 159 -8.22 10.12 -7.08
N PHE A 160 -7.08 9.43 -7.16
CA PHE A 160 -6.93 8.25 -8.00
C PHE A 160 -7.83 7.09 -7.55
N GLU A 161 -7.93 6.84 -6.25
CA GLU A 161 -8.89 5.88 -5.69
C GLU A 161 -10.33 6.23 -6.08
N GLN A 162 -10.72 7.50 -5.93
CA GLN A 162 -12.06 7.97 -6.31
C GLN A 162 -12.34 7.80 -7.80
N LEU A 163 -11.37 8.13 -8.67
CA LEU A 163 -11.51 7.99 -10.11
C LEU A 163 -11.61 6.53 -10.53
N SER A 164 -10.74 5.68 -10.00
CA SER A 164 -10.73 4.25 -10.33
C SER A 164 -12.03 3.58 -9.88
N ARG A 165 -12.58 3.98 -8.72
CA ARG A 165 -13.89 3.54 -8.26
C ARG A 165 -15.01 3.96 -9.21
N ASN A 166 -15.03 5.23 -9.61
CA ASN A 166 -16.05 5.74 -10.53
C ASN A 166 -15.99 5.03 -11.89
N HIS A 167 -14.78 4.78 -12.43
CA HIS A 167 -14.61 4.02 -13.66
C HIS A 167 -15.21 2.62 -13.54
N THR A 168 -14.91 1.89 -12.46
CA THR A 168 -15.43 0.52 -12.28
C THR A 168 -16.96 0.48 -12.17
N LEU A 169 -17.59 1.47 -11.52
CA LEU A 169 -19.05 1.56 -11.42
C LEU A 169 -19.74 1.87 -12.75
N LEU A 170 -19.05 2.53 -13.67
CA LEU A 170 -19.58 2.84 -15.00
C LEU A 170 -19.47 1.62 -15.92
N THR A 171 -18.36 0.89 -15.89
CA THR A 171 -18.15 -0.30 -16.73
C THR A 171 -18.99 -1.51 -16.31
N ASP A 172 -19.45 -1.59 -15.06
CA ASP A 172 -20.33 -2.68 -14.58
C ASP A 172 -21.80 -2.48 -14.99
N LYS A 173 -22.18 -1.34 -15.57
CA LYS A 173 -23.56 -1.05 -16.00
C LYS A 173 -23.85 -1.40 -17.47
N GLU A 174 -22.83 -1.76 -18.24
CA GLU A 174 -22.94 -2.19 -19.64
C GLU A 174 -22.94 -3.72 -19.75
#